data_AF-A0A3D0US19-F1
#
_entry.id   AF-A0A3D0US19-F1
#
_cell.length_a   1.000
_cell.length_b   1.000
_cell.length_c   1.000
_cell.angle_alpha   90.00
_cell.angle_beta   90.00
_cell.angle_gamma   90.00
#
_symmetry.space_group_name_H-M   'P 1'
#
loop_
_entity.id
_entity.type
_entity.pdbx_description
1 polymer ?
#
loop_
_entity_poly.entity_id
_entity_poly.type
_entity_poly.pdbx_seq_one_letter_code
_entity_poly.pdbx_strand_id
1 'polypeptide(L)'
;MEWFSHDIPIGLSLFAILFKIVGVILFIPLVPWFTRFLQKLFPEKSTVLGLSVEHVDPEVPEAALVAIKKDSIKLLKKVFKYIMNVWSVDEQSLLHNHDVSTLLAEQVVFDEQVLDRQYKMIKTIEENLISFGAHIKRHTHKISYDEEISSLYHIVSVSVYAAKYMKDIRENIVSLEEDDKSWLYNQYQIFRMDLVKLYIAISEIINGQYSDEIVKEMITLVGDIKEADNRFLSSLSKDISKQKLDQYDLSDVLHINRYVYLSSLSIIEAVKDLLLTPEEKKIFEQLQ
;
A
#
# COMPACT_ATOMS: atom_id res chain seq x y z
N MET A 1 -15.01 47.00 -54.63
CA MET A 1 -14.87 45.53 -54.52
C MET A 1 -13.83 45.10 -55.56
N GLU A 2 -12.58 45.56 -55.40
CA GLU A 2 -11.54 45.53 -56.47
C GLU A 2 -10.13 45.28 -55.89
N TRP A 3 -10.03 44.60 -54.73
CA TRP A 3 -8.75 44.36 -54.05
C TRP A 3 -8.32 42.88 -54.02
N PHE A 4 -9.06 41.99 -54.69
CA PHE A 4 -8.80 40.53 -54.67
C PHE A 4 -8.04 40.00 -55.90
N SER A 5 -7.71 40.85 -56.88
CA SER A 5 -7.23 40.40 -58.20
C SER A 5 -5.70 40.45 -58.40
N HIS A 6 -4.88 40.82 -57.41
CA HIS A 6 -3.44 40.97 -57.63
C HIS A 6 -2.49 40.05 -56.86
N ASP A 7 -2.94 39.34 -55.81
CA ASP A 7 -2.10 38.34 -55.13
C ASP A 7 -2.92 37.10 -54.72
N ILE A 8 -3.00 36.14 -55.65
CA ILE A 8 -3.62 34.81 -55.44
C ILE A 8 -3.17 34.13 -54.13
N PRO A 9 -1.88 34.18 -53.72
CA PRO A 9 -1.42 33.56 -52.47
C PRO A 9 -2.00 34.21 -51.20
N ILE A 10 -2.22 35.53 -51.22
CA ILE A 10 -2.77 36.28 -50.08
C ILE A 10 -4.26 35.93 -49.92
N GLY A 11 -5.00 35.86 -51.03
CA GLY A 11 -6.40 35.44 -51.03
C GLY A 11 -6.61 34.03 -50.47
N LEU A 12 -5.76 33.07 -50.87
CA LEU A 12 -5.76 31.70 -50.34
C LEU A 12 -5.47 31.64 -48.84
N SER A 13 -4.49 32.43 -48.37
CA SER A 13 -4.12 32.47 -46.95
C SER A 13 -5.25 33.07 -46.10
N LEU A 14 -5.90 34.14 -46.58
CA LEU A 14 -7.04 34.76 -45.91
C LEU A 14 -8.24 33.81 -45.81
N PHE A 15 -8.53 33.09 -46.89
CA PHE A 15 -9.59 32.07 -46.92
C PHE A 15 -9.31 30.96 -45.90
N ALA A 16 -8.07 30.47 -45.83
CA ALA A 16 -7.69 29.42 -44.87
C ALA A 16 -7.84 29.88 -43.41
N ILE A 17 -7.50 31.13 -43.09
CA ILE A 17 -7.68 31.70 -41.75
C ILE A 17 -9.16 31.84 -41.42
N LEU A 18 -9.96 32.39 -42.34
CA LEU A 18 -11.39 32.57 -42.15
C LEU A 18 -12.11 31.23 -41.98
N PHE A 19 -11.75 30.22 -42.78
CA PHE A 19 -12.27 28.87 -42.67
C PHE A 19 -11.96 28.23 -41.31
N LYS A 20 -10.74 28.43 -40.77
CA LYS A 20 -10.36 27.96 -39.43
C LYS A 20 -11.19 28.63 -38.33
N ILE A 21 -11.39 29.95 -38.40
CA ILE A 21 -12.18 30.71 -37.41
C ILE A 21 -13.64 30.24 -37.44
N VAL A 22 -14.24 30.14 -38.61
CA VAL A 22 -15.62 29.66 -38.78
C VAL A 22 -15.75 28.22 -38.29
N GLY A 23 -14.76 27.37 -38.61
CA GLY A 23 -14.70 26.00 -38.10
C GLY A 23 -14.73 25.96 -36.58
N VAL A 24 -13.84 26.69 -35.91
CA VAL A 24 -13.79 26.75 -34.44
C VAL A 24 -15.13 27.24 -33.86
N ILE A 25 -15.72 28.32 -34.41
CA ILE A 25 -17.00 28.85 -33.95
C ILE A 25 -18.12 27.81 -34.09
N LEU A 26 -18.13 27.05 -35.19
CA LEU A 26 -19.12 26.01 -35.44
C LEU A 26 -18.93 24.79 -34.54
N PHE A 27 -17.68 24.44 -34.19
CA PHE A 27 -17.37 23.33 -33.30
C PHE A 27 -17.55 23.65 -31.81
N ILE A 28 -17.41 24.90 -31.37
CA ILE A 28 -17.63 25.31 -29.96
C ILE A 28 -18.95 24.80 -29.37
N PRO A 29 -20.13 24.95 -30.02
CA PRO A 29 -21.38 24.42 -29.47
C PRO A 29 -21.53 22.89 -29.64
N LEU A 30 -20.82 22.29 -30.60
CA LEU A 30 -20.90 20.85 -30.88
C LEU A 30 -20.11 20.01 -29.87
N VAL A 31 -18.98 20.53 -29.39
CA VAL A 31 -18.10 19.82 -28.43
C VAL A 31 -18.85 19.46 -27.13
N PRO A 32 -19.53 20.38 -26.42
CA PRO A 32 -20.26 20.02 -25.19
C PRO A 32 -21.37 19.01 -25.42
N TRP A 33 -22.04 19.07 -26.58
CA TRP A 33 -23.08 18.12 -26.95
C TRP A 33 -22.50 16.72 -27.19
N PHE A 34 -21.40 16.63 -27.94
CA PHE A 34 -20.71 15.38 -28.23
C PHE A 34 -20.08 14.77 -26.97
N THR A 35 -19.49 15.58 -26.09
CA THR A 35 -18.95 15.11 -24.80
C THR A 35 -20.05 14.52 -23.92
N ARG A 36 -21.22 15.19 -23.80
CA ARG A 36 -22.35 14.65 -23.02
C ARG A 36 -22.92 13.37 -23.64
N PHE A 37 -22.95 13.28 -24.97
CA PHE A 37 -23.36 12.08 -25.68
C PHE A 37 -22.41 10.90 -25.39
N LEU A 38 -21.11 11.14 -25.43
CA LEU A 38 -20.09 10.14 -25.07
C LEU A 38 -20.18 9.72 -23.60
N GLN A 39 -20.37 10.66 -22.68
CA GLN A 39 -20.58 10.36 -21.25
C GLN A 39 -21.84 9.52 -20.99
N LYS A 40 -22.86 9.60 -21.86
CA LYS A 40 -24.07 8.78 -21.76
C LYS A 40 -23.89 7.38 -22.35
N LEU A 41 -23.07 7.26 -23.39
CA LEU A 41 -22.72 5.98 -24.05
C LEU A 41 -21.69 5.18 -23.24
N PHE A 42 -20.77 5.89 -22.58
CA PHE A 42 -19.72 5.36 -21.72
C PHE A 42 -19.79 6.09 -20.36
N PRO A 43 -20.77 5.76 -19.50
CA PRO A 43 -20.82 6.32 -18.16
C PRO A 43 -19.49 6.03 -17.46
N GLU A 44 -18.86 7.10 -16.98
CA GLU A 44 -17.63 7.06 -16.22
C GLU A 44 -17.84 6.05 -15.07
N LYS A 45 -17.05 4.96 -15.07
CA LYS A 45 -17.12 3.98 -13.99
C LYS A 45 -16.71 4.73 -12.73
N SER A 46 -17.66 5.01 -11.84
CA SER A 46 -17.34 5.52 -10.51
C SER A 46 -16.28 4.61 -9.93
N THR A 47 -15.09 5.16 -9.71
CA THR A 47 -13.92 4.39 -9.32
C THR A 47 -14.16 3.81 -7.94
N VAL A 48 -14.55 2.53 -7.88
CA VAL A 48 -14.89 1.82 -6.63
C VAL A 48 -13.73 1.88 -5.64
N LEU A 49 -12.50 1.97 -6.16
CA LEU A 49 -11.26 1.93 -5.39
C LEU A 49 -10.66 3.33 -5.18
N GLY A 50 -10.97 4.31 -6.05
CA GLY A 50 -10.42 5.67 -6.02
C GLY A 50 -8.90 5.71 -6.23
N LEU A 51 -8.38 4.87 -7.11
CA LEU A 51 -6.97 4.76 -7.44
C LEU A 51 -6.56 5.86 -8.43
N SER A 52 -5.32 6.32 -8.32
CA SER A 52 -4.72 7.28 -9.24
C SER A 52 -4.55 6.67 -10.64
N VAL A 53 -4.20 5.38 -10.74
CA VAL A 53 -4.04 4.66 -12.01
C VAL A 53 -5.33 4.59 -12.84
N GLU A 54 -6.51 4.72 -12.21
CA GLU A 54 -7.79 4.75 -12.92
C GLU A 54 -8.02 6.06 -13.70
N HIS A 55 -7.22 7.10 -13.43
CA HIS A 55 -7.37 8.44 -14.00
C HIS A 55 -6.16 8.89 -14.83
N VAL A 56 -5.21 7.98 -15.09
CA VAL A 56 -3.97 8.28 -15.82
C VAL A 56 -3.89 7.44 -17.08
N ASP A 57 -3.50 8.09 -18.18
CA ASP A 57 -3.25 7.42 -19.44
C ASP A 57 -1.99 6.54 -19.34
N PRO A 58 -2.10 5.21 -19.53
CA PRO A 58 -0.94 4.32 -19.48
C PRO A 58 0.05 4.54 -20.64
N GLU A 59 -0.32 5.29 -21.69
CA GLU A 59 0.57 5.70 -22.78
C GLU A 59 1.50 6.87 -22.40
N VAL A 60 1.35 7.44 -21.20
CA VAL A 60 2.25 8.44 -20.62
C VAL A 60 3.02 7.80 -19.45
N PRO A 61 4.14 7.09 -19.71
CA PRO A 61 4.79 6.24 -18.71
C PRO A 61 5.19 6.98 -17.45
N GLU A 62 5.67 8.22 -17.55
CA GLU A 62 6.11 9.01 -16.40
C GLU A 62 4.94 9.31 -15.44
N ALA A 63 3.79 9.72 -16.00
CA ALA A 63 2.58 9.97 -15.21
C ALA A 63 2.04 8.66 -14.62
N ALA A 64 2.08 7.58 -15.41
CA ALA A 64 1.60 6.27 -15.03
C ALA A 64 2.44 5.66 -13.88
N LEU A 65 3.76 5.82 -13.91
CA LEU A 65 4.68 5.41 -12.84
C LEU A 65 4.41 6.18 -11.54
N VAL A 66 4.21 7.49 -11.63
CA VAL A 66 3.81 8.32 -10.47
C VAL A 66 2.49 7.84 -9.87
N ALA A 67 1.52 7.48 -10.72
CA ALA A 67 0.23 6.94 -10.28
C ALA A 67 0.38 5.59 -9.57
N ILE A 68 1.15 4.65 -10.13
CA ILE A 68 1.45 3.37 -9.48
C ILE A 68 2.11 3.61 -8.13
N LYS A 69 3.15 4.45 -8.05
CA LYS A 69 3.84 4.74 -6.79
C LYS A 69 2.89 5.29 -5.73
N LYS A 70 2.03 6.25 -6.10
CA LYS A 70 1.04 6.84 -5.20
C LYS A 70 0.03 5.80 -4.71
N ASP A 71 -0.43 4.92 -5.58
CA ASP A 71 -1.39 3.88 -5.23
C ASP A 71 -0.75 2.70 -4.48
N SER A 72 0.55 2.44 -4.65
CA SER A 72 1.32 1.53 -3.80
C SER A 72 1.40 2.03 -2.36
N ILE A 73 1.56 3.34 -2.14
CA ILE A 73 1.47 3.93 -0.78
C ILE A 73 0.06 3.73 -0.22
N LYS A 74 -0.97 3.91 -1.05
CA LYS A 74 -2.37 3.68 -0.63
C LYS A 74 -2.63 2.22 -0.29
N LEU A 75 -2.10 1.28 -1.05
CA LEU A 75 -2.12 -0.16 -0.76
C LEU A 75 -1.47 -0.45 0.59
N LEU A 76 -0.27 0.08 0.82
CA LEU A 76 0.47 -0.10 2.07
C LEU A 76 -0.34 0.41 3.28
N LYS A 77 -0.98 1.58 3.18
CA LYS A 77 -1.90 2.08 4.22
C LYS A 77 -3.07 1.14 4.49
N LYS A 78 -3.64 0.51 3.44
CA LYS A 78 -4.72 -0.47 3.60
C LYS A 78 -4.23 -1.76 4.24
N VAL A 79 -3.02 -2.20 3.91
CA VAL A 79 -2.37 -3.35 4.56
C VAL A 79 -2.16 -3.08 6.05
N PHE A 80 -1.62 -1.91 6.44
CA PHE A 80 -1.44 -1.57 7.86
C PHE A 80 -2.72 -1.58 8.64
N LYS A 81 -3.74 -0.91 8.10
CA LYS A 81 -5.10 -0.95 8.64
C LYS A 81 -5.56 -2.39 8.86
N TYR A 82 -5.43 -3.24 7.85
CA TYR A 82 -5.84 -4.64 7.96
C TYR A 82 -5.10 -5.38 9.07
N ILE A 83 -3.77 -5.25 9.13
CA ILE A 83 -2.97 -5.95 10.14
C ILE A 83 -3.32 -5.44 11.54
N MET A 84 -3.46 -4.13 11.75
CA MET A 84 -3.87 -3.57 13.04
C MET A 84 -5.22 -4.11 13.50
N ASN A 85 -6.18 -4.19 12.59
CA ASN A 85 -7.50 -4.72 12.89
C ASN A 85 -7.48 -6.24 13.19
N VAL A 86 -6.57 -7.02 12.58
CA VAL A 86 -6.36 -8.43 12.94
C VAL A 86 -5.86 -8.57 14.38
N TRP A 87 -5.12 -7.58 14.89
CA TRP A 87 -4.57 -7.54 16.24
C TRP A 87 -5.40 -6.70 17.22
N SER A 88 -6.67 -6.46 16.88
CA SER A 88 -7.63 -5.75 17.72
C SER A 88 -7.14 -4.35 18.16
N VAL A 89 -6.42 -3.65 17.27
CA VAL A 89 -6.00 -2.27 17.46
C VAL A 89 -6.65 -1.37 16.42
N ASP A 90 -7.37 -0.33 16.86
CA ASP A 90 -7.96 0.65 15.97
C ASP A 90 -6.89 1.59 15.40
N GLU A 91 -6.73 1.57 14.08
CA GLU A 91 -5.76 2.43 13.41
C GLU A 91 -6.12 3.93 13.49
N GLN A 92 -7.39 4.28 13.73
CA GLN A 92 -7.79 5.68 13.91
C GLN A 92 -7.22 6.27 15.21
N SER A 93 -7.06 5.45 16.25
CA SER A 93 -6.43 5.85 17.50
C SER A 93 -4.95 6.19 17.27
N LEU A 94 -4.26 5.50 16.35
CA LEU A 94 -2.87 5.81 15.97
C LEU A 94 -2.71 7.21 15.33
N LEU A 95 -3.75 7.71 14.66
CA LEU A 95 -3.70 9.04 14.01
C LEU A 95 -3.83 10.19 15.02
N HIS A 96 -4.33 9.92 16.22
CA HIS A 96 -4.64 10.94 17.24
C HIS A 96 -3.82 10.78 18.51
N ASN A 97 -3.21 9.60 18.74
CA ASN A 97 -2.45 9.28 19.93
C ASN A 97 -1.24 8.40 19.58
N HIS A 98 -0.04 8.87 19.91
CA HIS A 98 1.20 8.11 19.76
C HIS A 98 1.60 7.37 21.05
N ASP A 99 0.81 7.48 22.12
CA ASP A 99 1.04 6.71 23.33
C ASP A 99 0.61 5.25 23.15
N VAL A 100 1.61 4.39 23.02
CA VAL A 100 1.47 2.93 22.92
C VAL A 100 0.62 2.36 24.05
N SER A 101 0.71 2.90 25.27
CA SER A 101 -0.03 2.35 26.41
C SER A 101 -1.54 2.57 26.28
N THR A 102 -1.97 3.74 25.81
CA THR A 102 -3.38 4.02 25.50
C THR A 102 -3.89 3.14 24.36
N LEU A 103 -3.10 2.96 23.31
CA LEU A 103 -3.48 2.16 22.14
C LEU A 103 -3.66 0.67 22.47
N LEU A 104 -2.88 0.15 23.41
CA LEU A 104 -2.97 -1.25 23.84
C LEU A 104 -4.08 -1.48 24.86
N ALA A 105 -4.48 -0.44 25.61
CA ALA A 105 -5.53 -0.52 26.62
C ALA A 105 -6.91 -0.77 25.99
N GLU A 106 -7.13 -0.32 24.76
CA GLU A 106 -8.35 -0.60 23.99
C GLU A 106 -8.15 -1.87 23.14
N GLN A 107 -9.12 -2.78 23.19
CA GLN A 107 -9.22 -3.92 22.30
C GLN A 107 -10.52 -3.79 21.51
N VAL A 108 -10.39 -3.51 20.22
CA VAL A 108 -11.54 -3.38 19.32
C VAL A 108 -11.75 -4.71 18.61
N VAL A 109 -12.88 -5.35 18.87
CA VAL A 109 -13.24 -6.59 18.18
C VAL A 109 -13.75 -6.26 16.78
N PHE A 110 -13.05 -6.76 15.77
CA PHE A 110 -13.45 -6.62 14.38
C PHE A 110 -14.19 -7.86 13.89
N ASP A 111 -15.36 -7.65 13.29
CA ASP A 111 -16.13 -8.72 12.66
C ASP A 111 -15.34 -9.38 11.51
N GLU A 112 -15.43 -10.71 11.40
CA GLU A 112 -14.69 -11.47 10.41
C GLU A 112 -15.00 -11.04 8.97
N GLN A 113 -16.26 -10.70 8.67
CA GLN A 113 -16.66 -10.22 7.35
C GLN A 113 -16.07 -8.83 7.05
N VAL A 114 -15.79 -8.02 8.07
CA VAL A 114 -15.07 -6.75 7.91
C VAL A 114 -13.62 -7.04 7.51
N LEU A 115 -12.93 -7.93 8.22
CA LEU A 115 -11.54 -8.31 7.93
C LEU A 115 -11.41 -8.94 6.53
N ASP A 116 -12.33 -9.83 6.16
CA ASP A 116 -12.38 -10.44 4.83
C ASP A 116 -12.55 -9.41 3.71
N ARG A 117 -13.42 -8.41 3.92
CA ARG A 117 -13.60 -7.31 2.96
C ARG A 117 -12.33 -6.46 2.84
N GLN A 118 -11.65 -6.18 3.95
CA GLN A 118 -10.38 -5.46 3.93
C GLN A 118 -9.31 -6.22 3.15
N TYR A 119 -9.16 -7.53 3.38
CA TYR A 119 -8.20 -8.36 2.63
C TYR A 119 -8.56 -8.46 1.14
N LYS A 120 -9.84 -8.65 0.80
CA LYS A 120 -10.29 -8.65 -0.61
C LYS A 120 -9.98 -7.32 -1.30
N MET A 121 -10.19 -6.19 -0.62
CA MET A 121 -9.83 -4.87 -1.13
C MET A 121 -8.33 -4.75 -1.44
N ILE A 122 -7.46 -5.25 -0.55
CA ILE A 122 -6.00 -5.30 -0.76
C ILE A 122 -5.67 -6.08 -2.04
N LYS A 123 -6.25 -7.28 -2.21
CA LYS A 123 -6.06 -8.12 -3.42
C LYS A 123 -6.56 -7.43 -4.69
N THR A 124 -7.71 -6.78 -4.64
CA THR A 124 -8.24 -6.05 -5.79
C THR A 124 -7.31 -4.88 -6.19
N ILE A 125 -6.77 -4.13 -5.23
CA ILE A 125 -5.82 -3.05 -5.54
C ILE A 125 -4.54 -3.61 -6.17
N GLU A 126 -3.98 -4.69 -5.63
CA GLU A 126 -2.82 -5.39 -6.21
C GLU A 126 -3.06 -5.80 -7.66
N GLU A 127 -4.18 -6.47 -7.94
CA GLU A 127 -4.55 -6.90 -9.29
C GLU A 127 -4.63 -5.72 -10.26
N ASN A 128 -5.20 -4.58 -9.83
CA ASN A 128 -5.27 -3.37 -10.64
C ASN A 128 -3.88 -2.79 -10.92
N LEU A 129 -2.99 -2.70 -9.92
CA LEU A 129 -1.64 -2.17 -10.10
C LEU A 129 -0.78 -3.05 -11.01
N ILE A 130 -0.84 -4.37 -10.84
CA ILE A 130 -0.12 -5.33 -11.69
C ILE A 130 -0.66 -5.28 -13.13
N SER A 131 -1.98 -5.24 -13.31
CA SER A 131 -2.57 -5.16 -14.65
C SER A 131 -2.22 -3.86 -15.36
N PHE A 132 -2.27 -2.74 -14.64
CA PHE A 132 -1.92 -1.42 -15.17
C PHE A 132 -0.44 -1.33 -15.55
N GLY A 133 0.48 -1.77 -14.69
CA GLY A 133 1.91 -1.82 -15.04
C GLY A 133 2.19 -2.71 -16.26
N ALA A 134 1.44 -3.80 -16.44
CA ALA A 134 1.63 -4.73 -17.54
C ALA A 134 1.11 -4.13 -18.85
N HIS A 135 0.13 -3.23 -18.75
CA HIS A 135 -0.27 -2.39 -19.87
C HIS A 135 0.87 -1.43 -20.26
N ILE A 136 1.49 -0.72 -19.31
CA ILE A 136 2.61 0.19 -19.59
C ILE A 136 3.78 -0.58 -20.24
N LYS A 137 4.20 -1.71 -19.65
CA LYS A 137 5.31 -2.56 -20.17
C LYS A 137 5.12 -2.99 -21.62
N ARG A 138 3.87 -3.17 -22.08
CA ARG A 138 3.57 -3.54 -23.47
C ARG A 138 3.76 -2.39 -24.48
N HIS A 139 3.68 -1.14 -24.03
CA HIS A 139 3.71 0.04 -24.89
C HIS A 139 5.01 0.84 -24.77
N THR A 140 5.82 0.59 -23.74
CA THR A 140 7.15 1.19 -23.60
C THR A 140 8.25 0.33 -24.22
N HIS A 141 9.23 0.95 -24.87
CA HIS A 141 10.48 0.32 -25.32
C HIS A 141 11.69 0.70 -24.46
N LYS A 142 11.49 1.47 -23.39
CA LYS A 142 12.56 1.97 -22.53
C LYS A 142 12.81 1.00 -21.37
N ILE A 143 14.02 0.44 -21.31
CA ILE A 143 14.45 -0.51 -20.26
C ILE A 143 14.27 0.08 -18.85
N SER A 144 14.56 1.37 -18.65
CA SER A 144 14.44 2.00 -17.33
C SER A 144 13.01 1.95 -16.77
N TYR A 145 11.99 2.07 -17.62
CA TYR A 145 10.59 1.97 -17.16
C TYR A 145 10.22 0.52 -16.82
N ASP A 146 10.80 -0.45 -17.52
CA ASP A 146 10.60 -1.87 -17.22
C ASP A 146 11.15 -2.25 -15.85
N GLU A 147 12.35 -1.76 -15.52
CA GLU A 147 13.00 -1.95 -14.22
C GLU A 147 12.19 -1.28 -13.09
N GLU A 148 11.73 -0.05 -13.31
CA GLU A 148 10.97 0.72 -12.31
C GLU A 148 9.60 0.09 -12.04
N ILE A 149 8.90 -0.39 -13.08
CA ILE A 149 7.64 -1.14 -12.92
C ILE A 149 7.89 -2.45 -12.17
N SER A 150 8.96 -3.17 -12.49
CA SER A 150 9.29 -4.44 -11.84
C SER A 150 9.62 -4.24 -10.35
N SER A 151 10.32 -3.14 -10.01
CA SER A 151 10.54 -2.74 -8.62
C SER A 151 9.22 -2.41 -7.91
N LEU A 152 8.31 -1.68 -8.54
CA LEU A 152 7.00 -1.38 -7.98
C LEU A 152 6.14 -2.64 -7.78
N TYR A 153 6.24 -3.64 -8.66
CA TYR A 153 5.59 -4.94 -8.49
C TYR A 153 6.10 -5.71 -7.29
N HIS A 154 7.42 -5.70 -7.08
CA HIS A 154 8.01 -6.30 -5.89
C HIS A 154 7.42 -5.65 -4.63
N ILE A 155 7.43 -4.33 -4.55
CA ILE A 155 6.86 -3.56 -3.42
C ILE A 155 5.38 -3.92 -3.18
N VAL A 156 4.57 -3.94 -4.25
CA VAL A 156 3.15 -4.31 -4.18
C VAL A 156 2.97 -5.73 -3.65
N SER A 157 3.73 -6.68 -4.19
CA SER A 157 3.64 -8.10 -3.81
C SER A 157 4.03 -8.31 -2.34
N VAL A 158 5.16 -7.73 -1.92
CA VAL A 158 5.65 -7.84 -0.55
C VAL A 158 4.68 -7.19 0.44
N SER A 159 4.06 -6.06 0.08
CA SER A 159 2.99 -5.44 0.89
C SER A 159 1.80 -6.41 1.08
N VAL A 160 1.39 -7.10 0.02
CA VAL A 160 0.28 -8.06 0.08
C VAL A 160 0.65 -9.31 0.85
N TYR A 161 1.91 -9.77 0.76
CA TYR A 161 2.39 -10.90 1.56
C TYR A 161 2.26 -10.64 3.06
N ALA A 162 2.56 -9.43 3.53
CA ALA A 162 2.31 -9.05 4.92
C ALA A 162 0.85 -9.28 5.35
N ALA A 163 -0.10 -8.77 4.55
CA ALA A 163 -1.52 -9.00 4.81
C ALA A 163 -1.89 -10.50 4.75
N LYS A 164 -1.30 -11.25 3.81
CA LYS A 164 -1.54 -12.69 3.67
C LYS A 164 -1.08 -13.47 4.90
N TYR A 165 0.12 -13.19 5.42
CA TYR A 165 0.60 -13.83 6.63
C TYR A 165 -0.39 -13.62 7.77
N MET A 166 -0.87 -12.40 7.99
CA MET A 166 -1.84 -12.10 9.05
C MET A 166 -3.20 -12.77 8.83
N LYS A 167 -3.67 -12.83 7.58
CA LYS A 167 -4.87 -13.59 7.23
C LYS A 167 -4.74 -15.06 7.60
N ASP A 168 -3.59 -15.68 7.30
CA ASP A 168 -3.41 -17.12 7.42
C ASP A 168 -3.30 -17.58 8.89
N ILE A 169 -2.98 -16.68 9.84
CA ILE A 169 -2.96 -16.97 11.30
C ILE A 169 -4.12 -16.32 12.08
N ARG A 170 -5.06 -15.66 11.41
CA ARG A 170 -6.14 -14.89 12.05
C ARG A 170 -6.93 -15.72 13.06
N GLU A 171 -7.35 -16.92 12.66
CA GLU A 171 -8.11 -17.83 13.52
C GLU A 171 -7.27 -18.29 14.72
N ASN A 172 -5.97 -18.52 14.52
CA ASN A 172 -5.08 -18.91 15.62
C ASN A 172 -4.83 -17.75 16.60
N ILE A 173 -4.82 -16.50 16.15
CA ILE A 173 -4.66 -15.32 17.02
C ILE A 173 -5.79 -15.24 18.04
N VAL A 174 -7.03 -15.55 17.66
CA VAL A 174 -8.20 -15.55 18.57
C VAL A 174 -7.95 -16.46 19.77
N SER A 175 -7.31 -17.62 19.57
CA SER A 175 -7.00 -18.55 20.67
C SER A 175 -6.01 -17.98 21.70
N LEU A 176 -5.22 -16.97 21.33
CA LEU A 176 -4.28 -16.31 22.25
C LEU A 176 -4.99 -15.31 23.18
N GLU A 177 -6.20 -14.86 22.83
CA GLU A 177 -6.96 -13.84 23.56
C GLU A 177 -7.74 -14.42 24.75
N GLU A 178 -7.94 -15.73 24.81
CA GLU A 178 -8.98 -16.37 25.64
C GLU A 178 -8.68 -16.40 27.16
N ASP A 179 -7.43 -16.38 27.60
CA ASP A 179 -7.05 -16.46 29.03
C ASP A 179 -6.02 -15.38 29.41
N ASP A 180 -6.50 -14.32 30.09
CA ASP A 180 -5.77 -13.09 30.45
C ASP A 180 -4.56 -13.29 31.38
N LYS A 181 -4.37 -14.50 31.94
CA LYS A 181 -3.23 -14.85 32.80
C LYS A 181 -2.34 -15.93 32.21
N SER A 182 -2.69 -16.43 31.02
CA SER A 182 -1.90 -17.44 30.34
C SER A 182 -0.58 -16.88 29.79
N TRP A 183 0.37 -17.77 29.55
CA TRP A 183 1.58 -17.42 28.80
C TRP A 183 1.25 -16.90 27.39
N LEU A 184 0.22 -17.46 26.75
CA LEU A 184 -0.22 -17.09 25.40
C LEU A 184 -0.74 -15.66 25.33
N TYR A 185 -1.54 -15.24 26.30
CA TYR A 185 -2.03 -13.87 26.36
C TYR A 185 -0.88 -12.88 26.56
N ASN A 186 0.14 -13.24 27.34
CA ASN A 186 1.35 -12.41 27.44
C ASN A 186 2.07 -12.30 26.09
N GLN A 187 2.18 -13.39 25.31
CA GLN A 187 2.76 -13.33 23.96
C GLN A 187 1.91 -12.47 23.02
N TYR A 188 0.58 -12.60 23.09
CA TYR A 188 -0.35 -11.76 22.33
C TYR A 188 -0.14 -10.27 22.62
N GLN A 189 -0.02 -9.86 23.89
CA GLN A 189 0.26 -8.46 24.23
C GLN A 189 1.64 -8.00 23.74
N ILE A 190 2.66 -8.87 23.78
CA ILE A 190 3.99 -8.56 23.23
C ILE A 190 3.90 -8.33 21.71
N PHE A 191 3.23 -9.22 20.98
CA PHE A 191 3.03 -9.06 19.54
C PHE A 191 2.27 -7.78 19.20
N ARG A 192 1.18 -7.47 19.92
CA ARG A 192 0.44 -6.20 19.76
C ARG A 192 1.34 -5.00 19.97
N MET A 193 2.12 -4.99 21.05
CA MET A 193 3.03 -3.89 21.37
C MET A 193 4.08 -3.68 20.27
N ASP A 194 4.72 -4.75 19.82
CA ASP A 194 5.77 -4.68 18.80
C ASP A 194 5.21 -4.22 17.45
N LEU A 195 4.03 -4.71 17.08
CA LEU A 195 3.33 -4.26 15.87
C LEU A 195 2.93 -2.78 15.97
N VAL A 196 2.34 -2.34 17.09
CA VAL A 196 1.97 -0.93 17.29
C VAL A 196 3.18 -0.02 17.14
N LYS A 197 4.30 -0.34 17.81
CA LYS A 197 5.55 0.44 17.69
C LYS A 197 6.04 0.51 16.25
N LEU A 198 6.08 -0.64 15.57
CA LEU A 198 6.47 -0.72 14.17
C LEU A 198 5.60 0.19 13.29
N TYR A 199 4.28 0.14 13.45
CA TYR A 199 3.37 0.91 12.62
C TYR A 199 3.39 2.41 12.94
N ILE A 200 3.62 2.82 14.19
CA ILE A 200 3.82 4.23 14.54
C ILE A 200 5.02 4.77 13.76
N ALA A 201 6.20 4.15 13.88
CA ALA A 201 7.41 4.61 13.22
C ALA A 201 7.23 4.68 11.70
N ILE A 202 6.61 3.68 11.09
CA ILE A 202 6.37 3.70 9.65
C ILE A 202 5.34 4.76 9.24
N SER A 203 4.30 4.98 10.06
CA SER A 203 3.27 5.97 9.74
C SER A 203 3.84 7.38 9.62
N GLU A 204 4.85 7.73 10.42
CA GLU A 204 5.57 9.00 10.33
C GLU A 204 6.30 9.14 8.99
N ILE A 205 6.98 8.09 8.54
CA ILE A 205 7.64 8.05 7.22
C ILE A 205 6.62 8.23 6.10
N ILE A 206 5.52 7.49 6.14
CA ILE A 206 4.47 7.53 5.11
C ILE A 206 3.79 8.91 5.05
N ASN A 207 3.65 9.58 6.19
CA ASN A 207 3.03 10.91 6.27
C ASN A 207 4.01 12.06 5.91
N GLY A 208 5.22 11.73 5.47
CA GLY A 208 6.20 12.72 5.03
C GLY A 208 6.89 13.46 6.16
N GLN A 209 6.78 12.96 7.40
CA GLN A 209 7.51 13.47 8.57
C GLN A 209 8.94 12.90 8.64
N TYR A 210 9.46 12.46 7.50
CA TYR A 210 10.76 11.81 7.34
C TYR A 210 11.91 12.61 7.97
N SER A 211 12.75 11.92 8.74
CA SER A 211 13.99 12.43 9.33
C SER A 211 15.00 11.30 9.55
N ASP A 212 16.30 11.64 9.64
CA ASP A 212 17.37 10.67 9.93
C ASP A 212 17.12 9.91 11.24
N GLU A 213 16.52 10.56 12.24
CA GLU A 213 16.10 9.94 13.50
C GLU A 213 15.06 8.83 13.30
N ILE A 214 14.03 9.06 12.47
CA ILE A 214 12.99 8.05 12.18
C ILE A 214 13.58 6.87 11.40
N VAL A 215 14.55 7.13 10.52
CA VAL A 215 15.24 6.07 9.77
C VAL A 215 16.08 5.21 10.70
N LYS A 216 16.78 5.82 11.67
CA LYS A 216 17.48 5.10 12.74
C LYS A 216 16.52 4.30 13.61
N GLU A 217 15.37 4.86 13.96
CA GLU A 217 14.34 4.16 14.74
C GLU A 217 13.81 2.95 13.96
N MET A 218 13.53 3.10 12.66
CA MET A 218 13.11 1.98 11.81
C MET A 218 14.19 0.90 11.72
N ILE A 219 15.46 1.28 11.63
CA ILE A 219 16.62 0.37 11.70
C ILE A 219 16.63 -0.40 13.03
N THR A 220 16.46 0.29 14.15
CA THR A 220 16.38 -0.32 15.48
C THR A 220 15.23 -1.30 15.57
N LEU A 221 14.05 -0.93 15.05
CA LEU A 221 12.87 -1.80 15.01
C LEU A 221 13.11 -3.09 14.22
N VAL A 222 13.87 -3.05 13.11
CA VAL A 222 14.26 -4.28 12.40
C VAL A 222 15.06 -5.21 13.31
N GLY A 223 16.02 -4.64 14.06
CA GLY A 223 16.79 -5.38 15.06
C GLY A 223 15.89 -5.98 16.13
N ASP A 224 14.99 -5.17 16.69
CA ASP A 224 14.06 -5.59 17.75
C ASP A 224 13.14 -6.72 17.30
N ILE A 225 12.65 -6.70 16.05
CA ILE A 225 11.82 -7.77 15.48
C ILE A 225 12.61 -9.08 15.35
N LYS A 226 13.87 -9.02 14.89
CA LYS A 226 14.75 -10.20 14.82
C LYS A 226 15.04 -10.75 16.22
N GLU A 227 15.26 -9.88 17.19
CA GLU A 227 15.45 -10.31 18.57
C GLU A 227 14.17 -10.86 19.20
N ALA A 228 13.00 -10.30 18.88
CA ALA A 228 11.71 -10.75 19.38
C ALA A 228 11.43 -12.21 19.01
N ASP A 229 11.73 -12.60 17.76
CA ASP A 229 11.63 -14.00 17.30
C ASP A 229 12.51 -14.94 18.16
N ASN A 230 13.77 -14.55 18.40
CA ASN A 230 14.69 -15.32 19.24
C ASN A 230 14.23 -15.39 20.72
N ARG A 231 13.72 -14.29 21.26
CA ARG A 231 13.15 -14.21 22.62
C ARG A 231 11.92 -15.11 22.74
N PHE A 232 11.04 -15.10 21.74
CA PHE A 232 9.86 -15.95 21.69
C PHE A 232 10.26 -17.42 21.75
N LEU A 233 11.13 -17.89 20.84
CA LEU A 233 11.58 -19.29 20.79
C LEU A 233 12.25 -19.73 22.11
N SER A 234 13.06 -18.85 22.70
CA SER A 234 13.70 -19.09 23.99
C SER A 234 12.70 -19.21 25.14
N SER A 235 11.65 -18.39 25.13
CA SER A 235 10.59 -18.42 26.15
C SER A 235 9.71 -19.67 26.01
N LEU A 236 9.36 -20.04 24.78
CA LEU A 236 8.58 -21.23 24.45
C LEU A 236 9.28 -22.51 24.94
N SER A 237 10.57 -22.66 24.65
CA SER A 237 11.37 -23.81 25.13
C SER A 237 11.36 -23.96 26.66
N LYS A 238 11.45 -22.83 27.39
CA LYS A 238 11.42 -22.81 28.86
C LYS A 238 10.08 -23.25 29.43
N ASP A 239 8.96 -22.98 28.77
CA ASP A 239 7.63 -23.27 29.32
C ASP A 239 7.03 -24.59 28.81
N ILE A 240 7.46 -25.10 27.65
CA ILE A 240 7.25 -26.51 27.25
C ILE A 240 7.83 -27.44 28.32
N SER A 241 9.02 -27.14 28.82
CA SER A 241 9.65 -27.96 29.88
C SER A 241 8.90 -27.96 31.22
N LYS A 242 7.92 -27.05 31.40
CA LYS A 242 7.07 -26.93 32.61
C LYS A 242 5.66 -27.48 32.43
N GLN A 243 5.34 -28.17 31.32
CA GLN A 243 4.02 -28.75 31.02
C GLN A 243 2.85 -27.76 31.06
N LYS A 244 3.10 -26.46 30.81
CA LYS A 244 2.05 -25.43 30.82
C LYS A 244 1.29 -25.29 29.48
N LEU A 245 1.71 -26.03 28.46
CA LEU A 245 1.24 -25.87 27.07
C LEU A 245 0.41 -27.05 26.55
N ASP A 246 0.08 -28.03 27.41
CA ASP A 246 -0.64 -29.26 27.03
C ASP A 246 -2.05 -29.02 26.45
N GLN A 247 -2.57 -27.79 26.53
CA GLN A 247 -3.90 -27.41 26.04
C GLN A 247 -3.90 -26.80 24.63
N TYR A 248 -2.74 -26.53 24.04
CA TYR A 248 -2.63 -25.79 22.77
C TYR A 248 -1.76 -26.51 21.74
N ASP A 249 -2.07 -26.32 20.46
CA ASP A 249 -1.23 -26.82 19.38
C ASP A 249 0.05 -25.99 19.29
N LEU A 250 1.17 -26.60 19.67
CA LEU A 250 2.51 -25.99 19.56
C LEU A 250 2.80 -25.51 18.14
N SER A 251 2.27 -26.19 17.13
CA SER A 251 2.41 -25.80 15.73
C SER A 251 1.75 -24.44 15.45
N ASP A 252 0.57 -24.20 15.99
CA ASP A 252 -0.16 -22.94 15.81
C ASP A 252 0.61 -21.77 16.44
N VAL A 253 1.10 -21.98 17.66
CA VAL A 253 1.90 -20.98 18.40
C VAL A 253 3.19 -20.62 17.63
N LEU A 254 3.88 -21.62 17.07
CA LEU A 254 5.06 -21.39 16.23
C LEU A 254 4.72 -20.68 14.92
N HIS A 255 3.60 -21.03 14.29
CA HIS A 255 3.14 -20.38 13.06
C HIS A 255 2.80 -18.92 13.29
N ILE A 256 2.11 -18.57 14.39
CA ILE A 256 1.81 -17.18 14.75
C ILE A 256 3.09 -16.37 14.82
N ASN A 257 4.07 -16.82 15.61
CA ASN A 257 5.34 -16.11 15.74
C ASN A 257 6.05 -15.94 14.38
N ARG A 258 6.14 -17.01 13.60
CA ARG A 258 6.78 -16.97 12.28
C ARG A 258 6.07 -15.99 11.33
N TYR A 259 4.76 -15.98 11.32
CA TYR A 259 3.97 -15.17 10.37
C TYR A 259 3.93 -13.70 10.83
N VAL A 260 3.97 -13.43 12.13
CA VAL A 260 4.21 -12.08 12.67
C VAL A 260 5.57 -11.57 12.21
N TYR A 261 6.64 -12.35 12.42
CA TYR A 261 7.98 -12.01 11.98
C TYR A 261 8.05 -11.72 10.47
N LEU A 262 7.52 -12.62 9.64
CA LEU A 262 7.52 -12.49 8.17
C LEU A 262 6.70 -11.28 7.69
N SER A 263 5.55 -11.04 8.32
CA SER A 263 4.73 -9.87 8.01
C SER A 263 5.44 -8.57 8.34
N SER A 264 6.04 -8.47 9.52
CA SER A 264 6.78 -7.27 9.94
C SER A 264 7.95 -6.97 9.01
N LEU A 265 8.72 -7.99 8.63
CA LEU A 265 9.81 -7.82 7.65
C LEU A 265 9.32 -7.41 6.27
N SER A 266 8.23 -8.01 5.79
CA SER A 266 7.64 -7.67 4.49
C SER A 266 7.22 -6.19 4.47
N ILE A 267 6.61 -5.71 5.55
CA ILE A 267 6.26 -4.29 5.68
C ILE A 267 7.49 -3.39 5.65
N ILE A 268 8.52 -3.72 6.42
CA ILE A 268 9.77 -2.95 6.44
C ILE A 268 10.39 -2.91 5.04
N GLU A 269 10.43 -4.03 4.34
CA GLU A 269 10.98 -4.12 2.99
C GLU A 269 10.19 -3.25 2.01
N ALA A 270 8.86 -3.31 2.04
CA ALA A 270 8.00 -2.49 1.19
C ALA A 270 8.20 -0.98 1.45
N VAL A 271 8.29 -0.58 2.73
CA VAL A 271 8.53 0.81 3.14
C VAL A 271 9.91 1.27 2.69
N LYS A 272 10.94 0.47 2.99
CA LYS A 272 12.33 0.72 2.61
C LYS A 272 12.42 0.95 1.11
N ASP A 273 11.84 0.07 0.31
CA ASP A 273 11.97 0.14 -1.13
C ASP A 273 11.17 1.28 -1.77
N LEU A 274 10.03 1.64 -1.19
CA LEU A 274 9.13 2.65 -1.71
C LEU A 274 9.50 4.08 -1.31
N LEU A 275 10.04 4.26 -0.10
CA LEU A 275 10.14 5.58 0.55
C LEU A 275 11.58 6.01 0.90
N LEU A 276 12.52 5.08 1.04
CA LEU A 276 13.92 5.44 1.38
C LEU A 276 14.78 5.72 0.14
N THR A 277 15.80 6.55 0.35
CA THR A 277 16.84 6.86 -0.62
C THR A 277 17.83 5.70 -0.79
N PRO A 278 18.59 5.64 -1.90
CA PRO A 278 19.58 4.59 -2.13
C PRO A 278 20.66 4.48 -1.05
N GLU A 279 21.03 5.59 -0.41
CA GLU A 279 22.05 5.62 0.64
C GLU A 279 21.54 4.93 1.91
N GLU A 280 20.30 5.19 2.29
CA GLU A 280 19.67 4.57 3.46
C GLU A 280 19.38 3.09 3.24
N LYS A 281 18.97 2.71 2.01
CA LYS A 281 18.79 1.30 1.64
C LYS A 281 20.05 0.48 1.92
N LYS A 282 21.23 1.03 1.64
CA LYS A 282 22.52 0.37 1.93
C LYS A 282 22.76 0.17 3.42
N ILE A 283 22.30 1.08 4.28
CA ILE A 283 22.41 0.94 5.73
C ILE A 283 21.55 -0.24 6.21
N PHE A 284 20.35 -0.40 5.64
CA PHE A 284 19.48 -1.56 5.92
C PHE A 284 20.09 -2.90 5.48
N GLU A 285 20.75 -2.93 4.32
CA GLU A 285 21.39 -4.15 3.79
C GLU A 285 22.54 -4.65 4.69
N GLN A 286 23.21 -3.75 5.42
CA GLN A 286 24.27 -4.12 6.37
C GLN A 286 23.75 -4.79 7.65
N LEU A 287 22.43 -4.70 7.91
CA LEU A 287 21.77 -5.30 9.07
C LEU A 287 21.10 -6.65 8.74
N GLN A 288 21.08 -7.06 7.46
CA GLN A 288 20.53 -8.33 7.02
C GLN A 288 21.43 -9.49 7.41
#